data_AF-A0A871XYB3-F1
#
_entry.id   AF-A0A871XYB3-F1
#
_cell.length_a   1.000
_cell.length_b   1.000
_cell.length_c   1.000
_cell.angle_alpha   90.00
_cell.angle_beta   90.00
_cell.angle_gamma   90.00
#
_symmetry.space_group_name_H-M   'P 1'
#
loop_
_entity.id
_entity.type
_entity.pdbx_description
1 polymer ?
#
loop_
_entity_poly.entity_id
_entity_poly.type
_entity_poly.pdbx_seq_one_letter_code
_entity_poly.pdbx_strand_id
1 'polypeptide(L)'
;MKQEKHLPRAFTIDSTVKILYDLEMTEASHPRIAITTPSTPGEWAHLEREIIDKLNAAAPEFVARYTRSDGSLIWRDQWPSMDGSDDPYEAFMNLALFYSIGGSEEVYELARKMWDAITMQWTEYGQIYREFDGYYDWMHHGEGYLYHYFFGLTKPESLIDRQRAARFASFYTGEDKEAKNYDPAKKQMLSPLTGSKGPRQVVTHEDWETHRTVLDDYLAPYEDVVKTDFSSMLCHWSDPEIYDDLIKKMNERMNRGDVPLNLNSTSLLTHAFMYSHDEKTKQIALDYIKAWMERRDRNGGIMPDNIGTSGEIGEFNDG
;
A
#
# COMPACT_ATOMS: atom_id res chain seq x y z
N MET A 1 72.44 5.77 -13.26
CA MET A 1 73.16 5.28 -14.44
C MET A 1 73.09 3.75 -14.42
N LYS A 2 72.47 3.14 -15.44
CA LYS A 2 72.32 1.68 -15.75
C LYS A 2 71.48 0.84 -14.76
N GLN A 3 70.25 0.38 -15.05
CA GLN A 3 69.73 -0.66 -15.98
C GLN A 3 70.32 -2.08 -15.78
N GLU A 4 69.49 -3.02 -15.28
CA GLU A 4 68.89 -4.18 -16.01
C GLU A 4 68.07 -5.07 -15.05
N LYS A 5 66.74 -5.20 -15.28
CA LYS A 5 65.97 -6.34 -15.86
C LYS A 5 65.78 -7.58 -14.98
N HIS A 6 64.55 -7.78 -14.48
CA HIS A 6 63.82 -9.04 -14.65
C HIS A 6 62.29 -8.82 -14.62
N LEU A 7 61.60 -9.51 -15.52
CA LEU A 7 60.17 -9.40 -15.88
C LEU A 7 59.20 -9.85 -14.76
N PRO A 8 57.99 -9.28 -14.67
CA PRO A 8 56.91 -9.80 -13.83
C PRO A 8 56.09 -10.87 -14.56
N ARG A 9 55.68 -11.92 -13.84
CA ARG A 9 54.60 -12.82 -14.26
C ARG A 9 53.25 -12.21 -13.87
N ALA A 10 52.35 -12.26 -14.84
CA ALA A 10 50.97 -11.81 -14.84
C ALA A 10 50.16 -12.28 -13.63
N PHE A 11 49.21 -11.44 -13.20
CA PHE A 11 47.78 -11.79 -13.26
C PHE A 11 46.98 -10.52 -13.54
N THR A 12 46.26 -10.56 -14.66
CA THR A 12 45.41 -9.49 -15.15
C THR A 12 43.96 -9.89 -14.85
N ILE A 13 43.24 -9.06 -14.12
CA ILE A 13 41.78 -8.95 -14.26
C ILE A 13 41.58 -7.49 -14.65
N ASP A 14 41.43 -7.26 -15.95
CA ASP A 14 41.20 -5.94 -16.53
C ASP A 14 39.75 -5.90 -17.00
N SER A 15 38.92 -5.17 -16.25
CA SER A 15 37.66 -4.61 -16.74
C SER A 15 37.64 -3.13 -16.37
N THR A 16 38.59 -2.38 -16.92
CA THR A 16 38.60 -0.92 -16.81
C THR A 16 37.52 -0.32 -17.72
N VAL A 17 36.38 0.06 -17.15
CA VAL A 17 35.42 0.97 -17.79
C VAL A 17 36.08 2.35 -17.85
N LYS A 18 36.52 2.78 -19.04
CA LYS A 18 36.95 4.17 -19.28
C LYS A 18 35.73 5.01 -19.62
N ILE A 19 35.31 5.86 -18.68
CA ILE A 19 34.37 6.95 -18.95
C ILE A 19 35.21 8.18 -19.33
N LEU A 20 35.18 8.58 -20.60
CA LEU A 20 35.69 9.86 -21.06
C LEU A 20 34.52 10.84 -21.09
N TYR A 21 34.60 11.92 -20.31
CA TYR A 21 33.66 13.02 -20.36
C TYR A 21 34.21 14.10 -21.30
N ASP A 22 33.61 14.23 -22.48
CA ASP A 22 33.63 15.48 -23.25
C ASP A 22 32.23 16.11 -23.19
N LEU A 23 32.19 17.35 -22.71
CA LEU A 23 30.99 18.16 -22.52
C LEU A 23 30.66 18.91 -23.83
N GLU A 24 29.85 18.29 -24.68
CA GLU A 24 28.99 18.99 -25.63
C GLU A 24 27.59 18.39 -25.56
N MET A 25 26.59 19.24 -25.24
CA MET A 25 25.19 18.85 -25.12
C MET A 25 24.59 18.58 -26.50
N THR A 26 24.85 17.39 -27.04
CA THR A 26 24.01 16.77 -28.07
C THR A 26 22.92 15.93 -27.40
N GLU A 27 21.71 15.89 -27.98
CA GLU A 27 20.59 15.00 -27.61
C GLU A 27 21.12 13.70 -26.99
N ALA A 28 20.89 13.51 -25.69
CA ALA A 28 21.45 12.37 -24.97
C ALA A 28 20.85 11.08 -25.55
N SER A 29 21.54 10.48 -26.52
CA SER A 29 21.22 9.14 -26.99
C SER A 29 21.43 8.22 -25.81
N HIS A 30 20.35 7.62 -25.31
CA HIS A 30 20.44 6.61 -24.27
C HIS A 30 21.54 5.60 -24.63
N PRO A 31 22.44 5.25 -23.68
CA PRO A 31 23.54 4.32 -23.95
C PRO A 31 22.99 3.02 -24.53
N ARG A 32 23.44 2.66 -25.75
CA ARG A 32 23.06 1.41 -26.39
C ARG A 32 23.99 0.30 -25.92
N ILE A 33 23.47 -0.58 -25.07
CA ILE A 33 24.14 -1.81 -24.68
C ILE A 33 23.78 -2.89 -25.71
N ALA A 34 24.79 -3.52 -26.32
CA ALA A 34 24.61 -4.63 -27.23
C ALA A 34 25.23 -5.90 -26.64
N ILE A 35 24.43 -6.95 -26.47
CA ILE A 35 24.90 -8.27 -26.04
C ILE A 35 25.28 -9.04 -27.32
N THR A 36 26.57 -9.12 -27.62
CA THR A 36 27.09 -9.70 -28.87
C THR A 36 27.71 -11.09 -28.70
N THR A 37 27.87 -11.55 -27.46
CA THR A 37 28.50 -12.84 -27.15
C THR A 37 27.46 -13.78 -26.55
N PRO A 38 27.16 -14.92 -27.19
CA PRO A 38 26.34 -15.96 -26.58
C PRO A 38 26.98 -16.49 -25.29
N SER A 39 26.18 -16.69 -24.25
CA SER A 39 26.59 -17.33 -23.00
C SER A 39 25.66 -18.50 -22.70
N THR A 40 26.21 -19.58 -22.13
CA THR A 40 25.39 -20.64 -21.54
C THR A 40 24.70 -20.09 -20.29
N PRO A 41 23.39 -20.31 -20.11
CA PRO A 41 22.71 -19.93 -18.87
C PRO A 41 23.34 -20.63 -17.67
N GLY A 42 23.50 -19.91 -16.56
CA GLY A 42 23.91 -20.53 -15.30
C GLY A 42 22.81 -21.41 -14.72
N GLU A 43 23.16 -22.30 -13.79
CA GLU A 43 22.20 -23.17 -13.09
C GLU A 43 21.03 -22.40 -12.46
N TRP A 44 21.29 -21.20 -11.92
CA TRP A 44 20.28 -20.33 -11.34
C TRP A 44 19.13 -20.02 -12.31
N ALA A 45 19.41 -19.85 -13.61
CA ALA A 45 18.39 -19.52 -14.61
C ALA A 45 17.48 -20.73 -14.90
N HIS A 46 18.03 -21.94 -14.82
CA HIS A 46 17.25 -23.17 -14.94
C HIS A 46 16.34 -23.36 -13.72
N LEU A 47 16.86 -23.12 -12.51
CA LEU A 47 16.08 -23.20 -11.27
C LEU A 47 14.98 -22.14 -11.21
N GLU A 48 15.24 -20.92 -11.66
CA GLU A 48 14.23 -19.87 -11.79
C GLU A 48 13.09 -20.31 -12.72
N ARG A 49 13.41 -20.88 -13.89
CA ARG A 49 12.40 -21.43 -14.80
C ARG A 49 11.62 -22.57 -14.19
N GLU A 50 12.27 -23.47 -13.45
CA GLU A 50 11.58 -24.56 -12.75
C GLU A 50 10.61 -24.04 -11.68
N ILE A 51 10.98 -22.99 -10.94
CA ILE A 51 10.10 -22.33 -9.96
C ILE A 51 8.89 -21.72 -10.68
N ILE A 52 9.11 -20.99 -11.78
CA ILE A 52 8.03 -20.40 -12.57
C ILE A 52 7.06 -21.48 -13.07
N ASP A 53 7.58 -22.59 -13.62
CA ASP A 53 6.74 -23.66 -14.16
C ASP A 53 5.93 -24.35 -13.05
N LYS A 54 6.50 -24.53 -11.85
CA LYS A 54 5.80 -25.04 -10.67
C LYS A 54 4.71 -24.10 -10.17
N LEU A 55 5.00 -22.80 -10.10
CA LEU A 55 4.02 -21.79 -9.67
C LEU A 55 2.87 -21.64 -10.67
N ASN A 56 3.16 -21.73 -11.97
CA ASN A 56 2.12 -21.75 -13.01
C ASN A 56 1.17 -22.95 -12.85
N ALA A 57 1.69 -24.12 -12.50
CA ALA A 57 0.85 -25.29 -12.24
C ALA A 57 0.05 -25.17 -10.92
N ALA A 58 0.64 -24.54 -9.90
CA ALA A 58 0.03 -24.41 -8.58
C ALA A 58 -1.05 -23.31 -8.50
N ALA A 59 -0.92 -22.23 -9.28
CA ALA A 59 -1.83 -21.09 -9.20
C ALA A 59 -3.30 -21.44 -9.49
N PRO A 60 -3.64 -22.21 -10.55
CA PRO A 60 -5.01 -22.67 -10.77
C PRO A 60 -5.53 -23.56 -9.63
N GLU A 61 -4.70 -24.45 -9.08
CA GLU A 61 -5.08 -25.31 -7.95
C GLU A 61 -5.38 -24.47 -6.70
N PHE A 62 -4.52 -23.50 -6.40
CA PHE A 62 -4.69 -22.56 -5.30
C PHE A 62 -6.03 -21.81 -5.43
N VAL A 63 -6.29 -21.18 -6.57
CA VAL A 63 -7.55 -20.44 -6.78
C VAL A 63 -8.76 -21.37 -6.68
N ALA A 64 -8.72 -22.55 -7.31
CA ALA A 64 -9.82 -23.51 -7.27
C ALA A 64 -10.11 -24.03 -5.85
N ARG A 65 -9.11 -24.11 -4.98
CA ARG A 65 -9.26 -24.56 -3.59
C ARG A 65 -10.05 -23.59 -2.72
N TYR A 66 -9.94 -22.29 -2.97
CA TYR A 66 -10.52 -21.23 -2.13
C TYR A 66 -11.71 -20.52 -2.78
N THR A 67 -12.11 -20.91 -3.98
CA THR A 67 -13.23 -20.31 -4.71
C THR A 67 -14.35 -21.32 -4.99
N ARG A 68 -15.58 -20.83 -5.07
CA ARG A 68 -16.70 -21.57 -5.65
C ARG A 68 -16.59 -21.57 -7.18
N SER A 69 -17.45 -22.36 -7.84
CA SER A 69 -17.45 -22.46 -9.31
C SER A 69 -17.74 -21.13 -10.03
N ASP A 70 -18.45 -20.21 -9.37
CA ASP A 70 -18.71 -18.86 -9.88
C ASP A 70 -17.55 -17.87 -9.67
N GLY A 71 -16.51 -18.28 -8.94
CA GLY A 71 -15.34 -17.46 -8.61
C GLY A 71 -15.41 -16.71 -7.28
N SER A 72 -16.55 -16.71 -6.59
CA SER A 72 -16.65 -16.13 -5.23
C SER A 72 -15.78 -16.90 -4.24
N LEU A 73 -15.25 -16.21 -3.24
CA LEU A 73 -14.45 -16.86 -2.19
C LEU A 73 -15.34 -17.74 -1.31
N ILE A 74 -14.84 -18.93 -0.98
CA ILE A 74 -15.41 -19.78 0.06
C ILE A 74 -15.14 -19.10 1.41
N TRP A 75 -16.08 -18.22 1.77
CA TRP A 75 -16.02 -17.34 2.92
C TRP A 75 -17.38 -17.29 3.62
N ARG A 76 -17.52 -16.37 4.58
CA ARG A 76 -18.75 -16.13 5.35
C ARG A 76 -19.88 -15.61 4.44
N ASP A 77 -21.14 -15.82 4.81
CA ASP A 77 -22.27 -15.28 4.02
C ASP A 77 -22.58 -13.81 4.37
N GLN A 78 -22.11 -13.35 5.54
CA GLN A 78 -22.21 -11.97 6.01
C GLN A 78 -20.92 -11.58 6.71
N TRP A 79 -20.59 -10.29 6.66
CA TRP A 79 -19.39 -9.74 7.27
C TRP A 79 -19.73 -8.45 8.02
N PRO A 80 -19.65 -8.44 9.37
CA PRO A 80 -19.76 -7.21 10.16
C PRO A 80 -18.44 -6.42 10.08
N SER A 81 -18.38 -5.25 10.72
CA SER A 81 -17.18 -4.39 10.78
C SER A 81 -16.84 -3.67 9.47
N MET A 82 -15.98 -2.65 9.58
CA MET A 82 -15.40 -1.94 8.44
C MET A 82 -14.10 -2.59 7.93
N ASP A 83 -13.48 -3.44 8.75
CA ASP A 83 -12.21 -4.12 8.52
C ASP A 83 -12.38 -5.42 7.69
N GLY A 84 -11.29 -5.97 7.16
CA GLY A 84 -11.18 -7.32 6.57
C GLY A 84 -11.43 -7.39 5.07
N SER A 85 -11.46 -6.25 4.37
CA SER A 85 -11.57 -6.19 2.91
C SER A 85 -10.25 -6.30 2.19
N ASP A 86 -9.14 -5.98 2.85
CA ASP A 86 -7.75 -6.12 2.44
C ASP A 86 -7.27 -7.58 2.42
N ASP A 87 -7.58 -8.36 3.46
CA ASP A 87 -7.31 -9.80 3.62
C ASP A 87 -7.41 -10.60 2.30
N PRO A 88 -8.56 -10.57 1.58
CA PRO A 88 -8.69 -11.29 0.33
C PRO A 88 -7.83 -10.70 -0.80
N TYR A 89 -7.63 -9.38 -0.87
CA TYR A 89 -6.75 -8.83 -1.91
C TYR A 89 -5.30 -9.28 -1.67
N GLU A 90 -4.83 -9.28 -0.42
CA GLU A 90 -3.50 -9.77 -0.05
C GLU A 90 -3.31 -11.24 -0.37
N ALA A 91 -4.32 -12.06 -0.10
CA ALA A 91 -4.26 -13.49 -0.38
C ALA A 91 -4.03 -13.81 -1.87
N PHE A 92 -4.46 -12.92 -2.78
CA PHE A 92 -4.42 -13.16 -4.23
C PHE A 92 -3.52 -12.19 -5.01
N MET A 93 -3.02 -11.09 -4.42
CA MET A 93 -2.24 -10.07 -5.13
C MET A 93 -0.99 -10.61 -5.80
N ASN A 94 -0.39 -11.65 -5.22
CA ASN A 94 0.83 -12.26 -5.73
C ASN A 94 0.63 -12.97 -7.07
N LEU A 95 -0.61 -13.23 -7.52
CA LEU A 95 -0.87 -13.67 -8.89
C LEU A 95 -0.46 -12.60 -9.91
N ALA A 96 -0.82 -11.33 -9.66
CA ALA A 96 -0.43 -10.23 -10.54
C ALA A 96 1.08 -9.96 -10.47
N LEU A 97 1.68 -9.98 -9.26
CA LEU A 97 3.13 -9.87 -9.11
C LEU A 97 3.85 -10.99 -9.86
N PHE A 98 3.40 -12.24 -9.69
CA PHE A 98 4.01 -13.39 -10.34
C PHE A 98 3.95 -13.28 -11.87
N TYR A 99 2.84 -12.84 -12.44
CA TYR A 99 2.76 -12.56 -13.88
C TYR A 99 3.80 -11.52 -14.33
N SER A 100 3.99 -10.44 -13.57
CA SER A 100 4.96 -9.39 -13.92
C SER A 100 6.42 -9.88 -13.99
N ILE A 101 6.73 -11.00 -13.32
CA ILE A 101 8.08 -11.60 -13.28
C ILE A 101 8.19 -12.91 -14.05
N GLY A 102 7.21 -13.25 -14.90
CA GLY A 102 7.31 -14.39 -15.84
C GLY A 102 6.26 -15.50 -15.68
N GLY A 103 5.23 -15.28 -14.86
CA GLY A 103 4.05 -16.14 -14.80
C GLY A 103 3.27 -16.20 -16.11
N SER A 104 2.42 -17.22 -16.26
CA SER A 104 1.67 -17.47 -17.49
C SER A 104 0.48 -16.53 -17.68
N GLU A 105 -0.04 -16.45 -18.91
CA GLU A 105 -1.27 -15.69 -19.20
C GLU A 105 -2.47 -16.19 -18.38
N GLU A 106 -2.55 -17.50 -18.10
CA GLU A 106 -3.58 -18.07 -17.22
C GLU A 106 -3.51 -17.48 -15.80
N VAL A 107 -2.31 -17.27 -15.25
CA VAL A 107 -2.14 -16.61 -13.95
C VAL A 107 -2.66 -15.17 -13.99
N TYR A 108 -2.43 -14.44 -15.08
CA TYR A 108 -2.98 -13.09 -15.23
C TYR A 108 -4.51 -13.07 -15.28
N GLU A 109 -5.12 -14.00 -16.03
CA GLU A 109 -6.58 -14.11 -16.09
C GLU A 109 -7.17 -14.50 -14.72
N LEU A 110 -6.49 -15.37 -13.96
CA LEU A 110 -6.84 -15.66 -12.57
C LEU A 110 -6.72 -14.41 -11.69
N ALA A 111 -5.64 -13.64 -11.81
CA ALA A 111 -5.47 -12.42 -11.04
C ALA A 111 -6.63 -11.43 -11.29
N ARG A 112 -7.03 -11.24 -12.55
CA ARG A 112 -8.18 -10.40 -12.91
C ARG A 112 -9.49 -10.91 -12.35
N LYS A 113 -9.75 -12.20 -12.53
CA LYS A 113 -10.94 -12.85 -11.99
C LYS A 113 -11.02 -12.64 -10.48
N MET A 114 -9.92 -12.82 -9.76
CA MET A 114 -9.90 -12.69 -8.32
C MET A 114 -10.10 -11.26 -7.86
N TRP A 115 -9.45 -10.27 -8.50
CA TRP A 115 -9.72 -8.86 -8.21
C TRP A 115 -11.22 -8.55 -8.35
N ASP A 116 -11.84 -8.89 -9.49
CA ASP A 116 -13.24 -8.56 -9.74
C ASP A 116 -14.20 -9.31 -8.80
N ALA A 117 -13.92 -10.59 -8.50
CA ALA A 117 -14.74 -11.40 -7.59
C ALA A 117 -14.68 -10.88 -6.13
N ILE A 118 -13.48 -10.54 -5.66
CA ILE A 118 -13.28 -9.97 -4.32
C ILE A 118 -13.97 -8.61 -4.22
N THR A 119 -13.73 -7.72 -5.20
CA THR A 119 -14.38 -6.40 -5.25
C THR A 119 -15.90 -6.52 -5.22
N MET A 120 -16.48 -7.46 -5.95
CA MET A 120 -17.93 -7.70 -5.93
C MET A 120 -18.41 -8.19 -4.56
N GLN A 121 -17.78 -9.24 -4.02
CA GLN A 121 -18.22 -9.86 -2.77
C GLN A 121 -18.15 -8.92 -1.57
N TRP A 122 -17.10 -8.10 -1.45
CA TRP A 122 -17.02 -7.08 -0.39
C TRP A 122 -17.85 -5.82 -0.70
N THR A 123 -18.27 -5.60 -1.94
CA THR A 123 -19.31 -4.61 -2.24
C THR A 123 -20.66 -5.07 -1.70
N GLU A 124 -20.98 -6.37 -1.80
CA GLU A 124 -22.21 -6.95 -1.25
C GLU A 124 -22.24 -6.91 0.28
N TYR A 125 -21.11 -7.13 0.94
CA TYR A 125 -20.99 -6.94 2.39
C TYR A 125 -21.05 -5.46 2.82
N GLY A 126 -20.59 -4.55 1.96
CA GLY A 126 -20.71 -3.09 2.14
C GLY A 126 -19.42 -2.35 2.52
N GLN A 127 -18.32 -3.07 2.71
CA GLN A 127 -16.99 -2.50 2.98
C GLN A 127 -16.42 -1.84 1.72
N ILE A 128 -16.61 -2.41 0.54
CA ILE A 128 -16.14 -1.80 -0.72
C ILE A 128 -17.23 -0.88 -1.31
N TYR A 129 -16.81 0.30 -1.74
CA TYR A 129 -17.64 1.26 -2.45
C TYR A 129 -16.84 1.94 -3.58
N ARG A 130 -17.41 2.03 -4.78
CA ARG A 130 -16.70 2.56 -5.97
C ARG A 130 -15.36 1.85 -6.25
N GLU A 131 -15.32 0.54 -5.98
CA GLU A 131 -14.16 -0.36 -6.10
C GLU A 131 -12.99 -0.07 -5.13
N PHE A 132 -13.20 0.77 -4.11
CA PHE A 132 -12.23 1.05 -3.06
C PHE A 132 -12.89 0.91 -1.69
N ASP A 133 -12.15 0.63 -0.63
CA ASP A 133 -12.68 0.57 0.73
C ASP A 133 -13.46 1.83 1.07
N GLY A 134 -14.64 1.67 1.67
CA GLY A 134 -15.48 2.79 2.07
C GLY A 134 -14.73 3.71 3.03
N TYR A 135 -14.10 3.09 4.02
CA TYR A 135 -13.20 3.73 4.98
C TYR A 135 -12.41 2.64 5.72
N TYR A 136 -11.09 2.79 5.83
CA TYR A 136 -10.27 2.11 6.84
C TYR A 136 -8.94 2.86 7.00
N ASP A 137 -7.97 2.30 7.72
CA ASP A 137 -6.67 2.94 7.84
C ASP A 137 -5.74 2.61 6.65
N TRP A 138 -4.74 3.47 6.48
CA TRP A 138 -3.82 3.40 5.35
C TRP A 138 -2.78 2.28 5.42
N MET A 139 -2.64 1.59 6.55
CA MET A 139 -1.82 0.37 6.63
C MET A 139 -2.50 -0.71 5.78
N HIS A 140 -3.74 -1.04 6.12
CA HIS A 140 -4.52 -2.07 5.45
C HIS A 140 -4.89 -1.71 4.00
N HIS A 141 -5.21 -0.44 3.70
CA HIS A 141 -5.30 -0.02 2.29
C HIS A 141 -3.98 -0.24 1.54
N GLY A 142 -2.87 0.04 2.20
CA GLY A 142 -1.54 -0.16 1.65
C GLY A 142 -1.28 -1.63 1.32
N GLU A 143 -1.68 -2.55 2.20
CA GLU A 143 -1.51 -4.00 2.03
C GLU A 143 -2.42 -4.53 0.91
N GLY A 144 -3.73 -4.27 0.97
CA GLY A 144 -4.68 -4.76 -0.04
C GLY A 144 -4.46 -4.17 -1.44
N TYR A 145 -4.19 -2.87 -1.57
CA TYR A 145 -4.08 -2.22 -2.89
C TYR A 145 -2.71 -2.36 -3.56
N LEU A 146 -1.76 -3.07 -2.95
CA LEU A 146 -0.60 -3.60 -3.68
C LEU A 146 -1.05 -4.39 -4.92
N TYR A 147 -2.19 -5.09 -4.83
CA TYR A 147 -2.77 -5.80 -5.96
C TYR A 147 -3.02 -4.86 -7.15
N HIS A 148 -3.60 -3.69 -6.90
CA HIS A 148 -3.81 -2.68 -7.94
C HIS A 148 -2.47 -2.19 -8.52
N TYR A 149 -1.47 -1.99 -7.67
CA TYR A 149 -0.15 -1.52 -8.11
C TYR A 149 0.55 -2.54 -9.02
N PHE A 150 0.44 -3.84 -8.70
CA PHE A 150 0.98 -4.91 -9.52
C PHE A 150 0.32 -4.96 -10.90
N PHE A 151 -0.97 -4.63 -11.04
CA PHE A 151 -1.57 -4.55 -12.37
C PHE A 151 -0.88 -3.51 -13.27
N GLY A 152 -0.35 -2.42 -12.71
CA GLY A 152 0.48 -1.46 -13.46
C GLY A 152 1.84 -2.00 -13.92
N LEU A 153 2.35 -3.06 -13.30
CA LEU A 153 3.56 -3.76 -13.75
C LEU A 153 3.26 -4.87 -14.76
N THR A 154 2.00 -5.27 -14.90
CA THR A 154 1.58 -6.35 -15.81
C THR A 154 1.25 -5.81 -17.21
N LYS A 155 0.09 -5.16 -17.36
CA LYS A 155 -0.44 -4.62 -18.62
C LYS A 155 -0.71 -3.12 -18.46
N PRO A 156 0.33 -2.26 -18.48
CA PRO A 156 0.19 -0.82 -18.24
C PRO A 156 -0.66 -0.09 -19.29
N GLU A 157 -0.98 -0.73 -20.42
CA GLU A 157 -1.92 -0.24 -21.42
C GLU A 157 -3.40 -0.42 -21.03
N SER A 158 -3.69 -1.13 -19.94
CA SER A 158 -5.04 -1.37 -19.45
C SER A 158 -5.80 -0.08 -19.14
N LEU A 159 -6.86 0.18 -19.90
CA LEU A 159 -7.68 1.38 -19.72
C LEU A 159 -8.41 1.37 -18.37
N ILE A 160 -8.90 0.21 -17.93
CA ILE A 160 -9.63 0.09 -16.67
C ILE A 160 -8.73 0.39 -15.47
N ASP A 161 -7.46 -0.04 -15.49
CA ASP A 161 -6.55 0.25 -14.38
C ASP A 161 -6.09 1.70 -14.39
N ARG A 162 -5.90 2.31 -15.56
CA ARG A 162 -5.67 3.76 -15.67
C ARG A 162 -6.83 4.56 -15.07
N GLN A 163 -8.06 4.14 -15.34
CA GLN A 163 -9.26 4.76 -14.78
C GLN A 163 -9.37 4.54 -13.26
N ARG A 164 -9.07 3.33 -12.77
CA ARG A 164 -9.00 3.01 -11.33
C ARG A 164 -7.94 3.85 -10.64
N ALA A 165 -6.72 3.92 -11.17
CA ALA A 165 -5.63 4.69 -10.61
C ALA A 165 -6.00 6.18 -10.49
N ALA A 166 -6.57 6.77 -11.54
CA ALA A 166 -7.04 8.15 -11.51
C ALA A 166 -8.18 8.37 -10.49
N ARG A 167 -9.17 7.47 -10.46
CA ARG A 167 -10.30 7.56 -9.54
C ARG A 167 -9.87 7.41 -8.09
N PHE A 168 -9.09 6.38 -7.77
CA PHE A 168 -8.63 6.11 -6.42
C PHE A 168 -7.73 7.25 -5.92
N ALA A 169 -6.81 7.76 -6.75
CA ALA A 169 -6.03 8.95 -6.39
C ALA A 169 -6.92 10.16 -6.10
N SER A 170 -7.99 10.37 -6.87
CA SER A 170 -8.89 11.53 -6.69
C SER A 170 -9.57 11.58 -5.31
N PHE A 171 -9.71 10.45 -4.63
CA PHE A 171 -10.20 10.39 -3.24
C PHE A 171 -9.28 11.10 -2.25
N TYR A 172 -8.03 11.36 -2.64
CA TYR A 172 -6.96 11.91 -1.81
C TYR A 172 -6.37 13.20 -2.38
N THR A 173 -6.96 13.79 -3.43
CA THR A 173 -6.54 15.09 -4.01
C THR A 173 -7.40 16.27 -3.56
N GLY A 174 -8.53 16.00 -2.90
CA GLY A 174 -9.56 17.00 -2.58
C GLY A 174 -10.47 17.35 -3.77
N GLU A 175 -10.34 16.64 -4.89
CA GLU A 175 -11.15 16.88 -6.09
C GLU A 175 -12.43 16.04 -6.12
N ASP A 176 -12.43 14.86 -5.51
CA ASP A 176 -13.63 14.03 -5.43
C ASP A 176 -14.71 14.73 -4.59
N LYS A 177 -15.93 14.77 -5.13
CA LYS A 177 -17.04 15.50 -4.53
C LYS A 177 -17.64 14.78 -3.32
N GLU A 178 -17.45 13.47 -3.24
CA GLU A 178 -18.02 12.59 -2.23
C GLU A 178 -16.94 12.20 -1.21
N ALA A 179 -15.80 11.68 -1.68
CA ALA A 179 -14.68 11.24 -0.87
C ALA A 179 -13.81 12.44 -0.44
N LYS A 180 -14.27 13.21 0.54
CA LYS A 180 -13.58 14.41 1.05
C LYS A 180 -12.49 14.06 2.07
N ASN A 181 -11.57 13.14 1.75
CA ASN A 181 -10.56 12.71 2.70
C ASN A 181 -9.49 13.78 2.98
N TYR A 182 -9.18 14.61 1.98
CA TYR A 182 -8.04 15.54 2.00
C TYR A 182 -8.50 17.01 1.97
N ASP A 183 -7.95 17.82 2.87
CA ASP A 183 -8.05 19.28 2.85
C ASP A 183 -6.85 19.88 2.09
N PRO A 184 -7.05 20.43 0.87
CA PRO A 184 -5.97 20.97 0.07
C PRO A 184 -5.40 22.29 0.62
N ALA A 185 -6.14 23.03 1.46
CA ALA A 185 -5.66 24.26 2.05
C ALA A 185 -4.69 23.98 3.21
N LYS A 186 -4.99 22.97 4.02
CA LYS A 186 -4.15 22.54 5.15
C LYS A 186 -3.15 21.44 4.82
N LYS A 187 -3.28 20.84 3.64
CA LYS A 187 -2.49 19.69 3.17
C LYS A 187 -2.54 18.55 4.18
N GLN A 188 -3.74 18.12 4.55
CA GLN A 188 -3.94 17.12 5.59
C GLN A 188 -5.14 16.23 5.30
N MET A 189 -5.07 14.97 5.75
CA MET A 189 -6.26 14.14 5.81
C MET A 189 -7.16 14.55 6.97
N LEU A 190 -8.45 14.20 6.88
CA LEU A 190 -9.48 14.61 7.84
C LEU A 190 -9.84 13.54 8.88
N SER A 191 -9.33 12.32 8.71
CA SER A 191 -9.40 11.21 9.66
C SER A 191 -8.21 10.26 9.42
N PRO A 192 -7.78 9.45 10.41
CA PRO A 192 -6.99 8.24 10.17
C PRO A 192 -7.73 7.18 9.35
N LEU A 193 -9.06 7.20 9.39
CA LEU A 193 -9.94 6.28 8.68
C LEU A 193 -10.51 6.99 7.46
N THR A 194 -10.00 6.64 6.27
CA THR A 194 -10.31 7.32 5.01
C THR A 194 -10.72 6.34 3.94
N GLY A 195 -11.39 6.77 2.88
CA GLY A 195 -11.76 5.86 1.79
C GLY A 195 -12.69 6.49 0.76
N SER A 196 -13.34 5.65 -0.04
CA SER A 196 -14.24 6.08 -1.11
C SER A 196 -15.55 6.72 -0.62
N LYS A 197 -15.93 6.51 0.65
CA LYS A 197 -17.05 7.21 1.31
C LYS A 197 -16.60 8.48 2.06
N GLY A 198 -15.31 8.82 2.00
CA GLY A 198 -14.73 9.95 2.72
C GLY A 198 -14.25 9.59 4.13
N PRO A 199 -13.87 10.60 4.93
CA PRO A 199 -13.26 10.39 6.24
C PRO A 199 -14.30 9.90 7.25
N ARG A 200 -14.01 8.79 7.93
CA ARG A 200 -14.83 8.26 9.02
C ARG A 200 -14.39 8.91 10.33
N GLN A 201 -15.15 9.92 10.76
CA GLN A 201 -14.83 10.68 11.98
C GLN A 201 -15.52 10.17 13.25
N VAL A 202 -16.55 9.34 13.05
CA VAL A 202 -17.28 8.69 14.14
C VAL A 202 -17.37 7.22 13.79
N VAL A 203 -16.93 6.37 14.71
CA VAL A 203 -17.06 4.92 14.64
C VAL A 203 -18.11 4.44 15.63
N THR A 204 -18.73 3.31 15.30
CA THR A 204 -19.74 2.65 16.11
C THR A 204 -19.20 1.33 16.66
N HIS A 205 -20.01 0.65 17.46
CA HIS A 205 -19.74 -0.71 17.92
C HIS A 205 -19.67 -1.72 16.78
N GLU A 206 -20.39 -1.51 15.68
CA GLU A 206 -20.36 -2.41 14.53
C GLU A 206 -19.02 -2.32 13.81
N ASP A 207 -18.48 -1.11 13.66
CA ASP A 207 -17.24 -0.85 12.91
C ASP A 207 -16.04 -1.66 13.44
N TRP A 208 -16.00 -1.96 14.74
CA TRP A 208 -14.89 -2.68 15.39
C TRP A 208 -15.30 -4.05 15.97
N GLU A 209 -16.47 -4.58 15.58
CA GLU A 209 -17.04 -5.79 16.20
C GLU A 209 -16.11 -7.01 16.11
N THR A 210 -15.45 -7.19 14.96
CA THR A 210 -14.49 -8.28 14.71
C THR A 210 -13.26 -8.21 15.61
N HIS A 211 -12.87 -7.00 16.04
CA HIS A 211 -11.66 -6.78 16.83
C HIS A 211 -11.83 -7.19 18.28
N ARG A 212 -13.07 -7.27 18.77
CA ARG A 212 -13.37 -7.53 20.18
C ARG A 212 -12.67 -8.76 20.72
N THR A 213 -12.73 -9.87 19.99
CA THR A 213 -12.12 -11.13 20.41
C THR A 213 -10.68 -11.29 19.91
N VAL A 214 -10.34 -10.64 18.80
CA VAL A 214 -8.98 -10.69 18.22
C VAL A 214 -7.99 -9.93 19.10
N LEU A 215 -8.42 -8.83 19.73
CA LEU A 215 -7.56 -7.93 20.50
C LEU A 215 -7.64 -8.12 22.02
N ASP A 216 -8.30 -9.17 22.50
CA ASP A 216 -8.54 -9.43 23.94
C ASP A 216 -7.26 -9.56 24.80
N ASP A 217 -6.17 -9.95 24.16
CA ASP A 217 -4.84 -10.09 24.76
C ASP A 217 -3.81 -9.18 24.06
N TYR A 218 -4.28 -8.07 23.49
CA TYR A 218 -3.45 -7.08 22.81
C TYR A 218 -3.22 -5.83 23.64
N LEU A 219 -2.29 -4.99 23.19
CA LEU A 219 -1.91 -3.75 23.85
C LEU A 219 -3.11 -2.85 24.10
N ALA A 220 -3.21 -2.32 25.32
CA ALA A 220 -4.18 -1.28 25.65
C ALA A 220 -3.91 -0.02 24.81
N PRO A 221 -4.88 0.46 24.01
CA PRO A 221 -4.66 1.61 23.12
C PRO A 221 -4.58 2.94 23.86
N TYR A 222 -5.08 3.01 25.11
CA TYR A 222 -5.01 4.18 25.97
C TYR A 222 -4.64 3.76 27.40
N GLU A 223 -3.99 4.65 28.14
CA GLU A 223 -3.62 4.43 29.54
C GLU A 223 -4.78 4.54 30.52
N ASP A 224 -5.88 5.16 30.10
CA ASP A 224 -7.02 5.52 30.93
C ASP A 224 -8.31 4.75 30.56
N VAL A 225 -8.17 3.53 30.04
CA VAL A 225 -9.29 2.61 29.74
C VAL A 225 -9.90 2.08 31.05
N VAL A 226 -11.22 2.10 31.16
CA VAL A 226 -11.93 1.57 32.33
C VAL A 226 -11.58 0.11 32.58
N LYS A 227 -11.58 -0.31 33.86
CA LYS A 227 -11.34 -1.70 34.30
C LYS A 227 -10.05 -2.34 33.77
N THR A 228 -9.12 -1.56 33.24
CA THR A 228 -7.89 -2.04 32.62
C THR A 228 -6.71 -1.57 33.45
N ASP A 229 -5.82 -2.50 33.82
CA ASP A 229 -4.53 -2.16 34.41
C ASP A 229 -3.53 -1.92 33.27
N PHE A 230 -3.25 -0.65 32.95
CA PHE A 230 -2.32 -0.31 31.86
C PHE A 230 -0.92 -0.90 32.05
N SER A 231 -0.48 -1.15 33.29
CA SER A 231 0.83 -1.76 33.55
C SER A 231 0.93 -3.21 33.08
N SER A 232 -0.21 -3.88 32.89
CA SER A 232 -0.28 -5.21 32.28
C SER A 232 0.01 -5.18 30.78
N MET A 233 -0.14 -4.01 30.14
CA MET A 233 -0.12 -3.82 28.69
C MET A 233 -1.18 -4.67 27.96
N LEU A 234 -2.23 -5.14 28.62
CA LEU A 234 -3.31 -5.93 28.02
C LEU A 234 -4.64 -5.21 28.17
N CYS A 235 -5.53 -5.39 27.20
CA CYS A 235 -6.89 -4.84 27.21
C CYS A 235 -7.89 -5.88 26.74
N HIS A 236 -8.90 -6.17 27.55
CA HIS A 236 -9.92 -7.17 27.24
C HIS A 236 -11.08 -6.55 26.44
N TRP A 237 -10.86 -6.35 25.13
CA TRP A 237 -11.82 -5.72 24.22
C TRP A 237 -13.19 -6.41 24.14
N SER A 238 -13.31 -7.68 24.52
CA SER A 238 -14.58 -8.40 24.55
C SER A 238 -15.46 -8.01 25.74
N ASP A 239 -14.92 -7.43 26.82
CA ASP A 239 -15.71 -6.88 27.92
C ASP A 239 -16.58 -5.70 27.43
N PRO A 240 -17.92 -5.74 27.60
CA PRO A 240 -18.80 -4.71 27.07
C PRO A 240 -18.55 -3.29 27.59
N GLU A 241 -18.12 -3.13 28.85
CA GLU A 241 -17.86 -1.80 29.42
C GLU A 241 -16.52 -1.25 28.95
N ILE A 242 -15.51 -2.12 28.80
CA ILE A 242 -14.23 -1.76 28.17
C ILE A 242 -14.46 -1.34 26.72
N TYR A 243 -15.23 -2.12 25.96
CA TYR A 243 -15.49 -1.83 24.55
C TYR A 243 -16.23 -0.50 24.33
N ASP A 244 -17.27 -0.21 25.13
CA ASP A 244 -17.99 1.08 25.04
C ASP A 244 -17.05 2.27 25.32
N ASP A 245 -16.19 2.15 26.33
CA ASP A 245 -15.20 3.17 26.67
C ASP A 245 -14.16 3.35 25.56
N LEU A 246 -13.69 2.26 24.94
CA LEU A 246 -12.77 2.30 23.80
C LEU A 246 -13.38 3.04 22.61
N ILE A 247 -14.61 2.71 22.21
CA ILE A 247 -15.31 3.38 21.10
C ILE A 247 -15.49 4.88 21.39
N LYS A 248 -15.85 5.23 22.62
CA LYS A 248 -15.95 6.63 23.06
C LYS A 248 -14.60 7.34 22.91
N LYS A 249 -13.52 6.77 23.44
CA LYS A 249 -12.17 7.36 23.38
C LYS A 249 -11.66 7.48 21.94
N MET A 250 -11.89 6.49 21.08
CA MET A 250 -11.54 6.58 19.65
C MET A 250 -12.23 7.78 18.97
N ASN A 251 -13.51 8.00 19.24
CA ASN A 251 -14.25 9.14 18.71
C ASN A 251 -13.76 10.48 19.27
N GLU A 252 -13.32 10.51 20.52
CA GLU A 252 -12.77 11.70 21.16
C GLU A 252 -11.35 12.01 20.69
N ARG A 253 -10.48 11.01 20.53
CA ARG A 253 -9.02 11.17 20.42
C ARG A 253 -8.41 10.75 19.08
N MET A 254 -8.94 9.72 18.43
CA MET A 254 -8.31 9.08 17.27
C MET A 254 -8.92 9.53 15.94
N ASN A 255 -10.24 9.43 15.79
CA ASN A 255 -10.91 9.42 14.48
C ASN A 255 -10.94 10.76 13.74
N ARG A 256 -10.27 11.81 14.24
CA ARG A 256 -10.35 13.17 13.69
C ARG A 256 -8.96 13.72 13.47
N GLY A 257 -8.78 14.33 12.29
CA GLY A 257 -7.50 14.91 11.90
C GLY A 257 -6.62 13.91 11.16
N ASP A 258 -5.33 14.19 11.14
CA ASP A 258 -4.35 13.49 10.32
C ASP A 258 -3.34 12.75 11.19
N VAL A 259 -2.83 11.62 10.72
CA VAL A 259 -1.83 10.79 11.40
C VAL A 259 -0.72 10.40 10.42
N PRO A 260 0.52 10.14 10.88
CA PRO A 260 1.62 9.79 9.99
C PRO A 260 1.32 8.60 9.07
N LEU A 261 0.47 7.67 9.52
CA LEU A 261 0.07 6.50 8.74
C LEU A 261 -0.55 6.87 7.39
N ASN A 262 -1.28 8.00 7.32
CA ASN A 262 -1.89 8.48 6.08
C ASN A 262 -0.87 8.89 5.01
N LEU A 263 0.42 9.05 5.34
CA LEU A 263 1.48 9.27 4.34
C LEU A 263 1.56 8.13 3.32
N ASN A 264 1.13 6.92 3.67
CA ASN A 264 1.04 5.80 2.72
C ASN A 264 0.12 6.11 1.53
N SER A 265 -0.82 7.06 1.65
CA SER A 265 -1.62 7.57 0.53
C SER A 265 -0.82 8.11 -0.64
N THR A 266 0.40 8.57 -0.38
CA THR A 266 1.29 9.09 -1.43
C THR A 266 1.74 8.00 -2.40
N SER A 267 1.72 6.73 -2.00
CA SER A 267 1.94 5.58 -2.89
C SER A 267 0.87 5.50 -3.97
N LEU A 268 -0.40 5.72 -3.61
CA LEU A 268 -1.52 5.72 -4.54
C LEU A 268 -1.44 6.90 -5.52
N LEU A 269 -1.10 8.10 -5.03
CA LEU A 269 -0.88 9.27 -5.88
C LEU A 269 0.30 9.04 -6.83
N THR A 270 1.38 8.44 -6.34
CA THR A 270 2.56 8.09 -7.16
C THR A 270 2.18 7.07 -8.24
N HIS A 271 1.39 6.07 -7.90
CA HIS A 271 0.88 5.08 -8.86
C HIS A 271 0.06 5.73 -9.98
N ALA A 272 -0.86 6.64 -9.63
CA ALA A 272 -1.64 7.38 -10.62
C ALA A 272 -0.76 8.30 -11.49
N PHE A 273 0.27 8.93 -10.91
CA PHE A 273 1.25 9.71 -11.66
C PHE A 273 2.03 8.85 -12.66
N MET A 274 2.43 7.62 -12.29
CA MET A 274 3.15 6.72 -13.20
C MET A 274 2.35 6.37 -14.46
N TYR A 275 1.01 6.34 -14.38
CA TYR A 275 0.15 6.13 -15.54
C TYR A 275 -0.11 7.41 -16.36
N SER A 276 -0.34 8.52 -15.67
CA SER A 276 -0.90 9.73 -16.27
C SER A 276 0.14 10.78 -16.65
N HIS A 277 1.30 10.76 -16.00
CA HIS A 277 2.27 11.85 -15.99
C HIS A 277 1.66 13.21 -15.56
N ASP A 278 0.57 13.19 -14.78
CA ASP A 278 -0.05 14.41 -14.29
C ASP A 278 0.77 15.07 -13.18
N GLU A 279 1.46 16.16 -13.53
CA GLU A 279 2.28 16.93 -12.58
C GLU A 279 1.47 17.47 -11.40
N LYS A 280 0.14 17.67 -11.54
CA LYS A 280 -0.70 18.10 -10.42
C LYS A 280 -0.77 17.01 -9.34
N THR A 281 -1.07 15.77 -9.73
CA THR A 281 -1.11 14.61 -8.83
C THR A 281 0.22 14.44 -8.10
N LYS A 282 1.34 14.54 -8.82
CA LYS A 282 2.70 14.52 -8.23
C LYS A 282 2.92 15.65 -7.22
N GLN A 283 2.52 16.88 -7.55
CA GLN A 283 2.71 18.01 -6.67
C GLN A 283 1.91 17.87 -5.36
N ILE A 284 0.70 17.31 -5.42
CA ILE A 284 -0.11 17.04 -4.22
C ILE A 284 0.62 16.06 -3.29
N ALA A 285 1.17 14.96 -3.82
CA ALA A 285 1.94 14.00 -3.02
C ALA A 285 3.16 14.66 -2.35
N LEU A 286 3.94 15.44 -3.12
CA LEU A 286 5.11 16.15 -2.60
C LEU A 286 4.75 17.21 -1.55
N ASP A 287 3.67 17.95 -1.78
CA ASP A 287 3.16 18.96 -0.84
C ASP A 287 2.72 18.34 0.47
N TYR A 288 2.10 17.16 0.42
CA TYR A 288 1.66 16.45 1.61
C TYR A 288 2.84 15.91 2.43
N ILE A 289 3.84 15.30 1.77
CA ILE A 289 5.09 14.86 2.42
C ILE A 289 5.79 16.07 3.08
N LYS A 290 5.88 17.19 2.35
CA LYS A 290 6.50 18.41 2.87
C LYS A 290 5.75 18.96 4.09
N ALA A 291 4.42 18.92 4.09
CA ALA A 291 3.62 19.34 5.23
C ALA A 291 3.94 18.51 6.49
N TRP A 292 4.12 17.20 6.36
CA TRP A 292 4.56 16.33 7.46
C TRP A 292 6.00 16.61 7.91
N MET A 293 6.91 16.92 6.99
CA MET A 293 8.27 17.37 7.35
C MET A 293 8.23 18.67 8.15
N GLU A 294 7.42 19.65 7.73
CA GLU A 294 7.24 20.93 8.43
C GLU A 294 6.63 20.71 9.84
N ARG A 295 5.66 19.81 9.96
CA ARG A 295 5.05 19.43 11.26
C ARG A 295 6.07 18.80 12.21
N ARG A 296 6.88 17.86 11.71
CA ARG A 296 8.02 17.29 12.46
C ARG A 296 8.98 18.38 12.92
N ASP A 297 9.35 19.32 12.04
CA ASP A 297 10.30 20.37 12.38
C ASP A 297 9.74 21.33 13.45
N ARG A 298 8.43 21.64 13.40
CA ARG A 298 7.73 22.39 14.46
C ARG A 298 7.68 21.61 15.79
N ASN A 299 7.70 20.28 15.73
CA ASN A 299 7.67 19.39 16.88
C ASN A 299 9.09 18.96 17.34
N GLY A 300 10.07 19.85 17.24
CA GLY A 300 11.44 19.59 17.72
C GLY A 300 12.18 18.46 16.98
N GLY A 301 11.77 18.14 15.75
CA GLY A 301 12.33 17.05 14.96
C GLY A 301 11.67 15.69 15.19
N ILE A 302 10.65 15.59 16.05
CA ILE A 302 9.92 14.36 16.33
C ILE A 302 8.67 14.31 15.47
N MET A 303 8.38 13.17 14.83
CA MET A 303 7.15 13.01 14.06
C MET A 303 5.94 13.12 15.01
N PRO A 304 4.97 14.02 14.77
CA PRO A 304 3.77 14.08 15.59
C PRO A 304 2.90 12.84 15.38
N ASP A 305 2.29 12.34 16.45
CA ASP A 305 1.38 11.19 16.36
C ASP A 305 0.04 11.57 15.71
N ASN A 306 -0.42 12.82 15.90
CA ASN A 306 -1.57 13.37 15.20
C ASN A 306 -1.48 14.88 14.95
N ILE A 307 -2.30 15.32 14.00
CA ILE A 307 -2.58 16.72 13.68
C ILE A 307 -4.08 16.91 13.74
N GLY A 308 -4.55 17.81 14.58
CA GLY A 308 -5.97 18.06 14.74
C GLY A 308 -6.62 18.76 13.56
N THR A 309 -7.94 18.86 13.60
CA THR A 309 -8.71 19.53 12.52
C THR A 309 -8.37 21.01 12.40
N SER A 310 -7.85 21.65 13.45
CA SER A 310 -7.35 23.02 13.41
C SER A 310 -6.02 23.15 12.65
N GLY A 311 -5.22 22.09 12.58
CA GLY A 311 -3.83 22.08 12.10
C GLY A 311 -2.78 22.10 13.23
N GLU A 312 -3.24 22.13 14.49
CA GLU A 312 -2.39 22.03 15.67
C GLU A 312 -1.96 20.58 15.94
N ILE A 313 -0.73 20.40 16.39
CA ILE A 313 -0.18 19.11 16.81
C ILE A 313 -0.86 18.70 18.11
N GLY A 314 -1.26 17.43 18.25
CA GLY A 314 -1.73 16.92 19.54
C GLY A 314 -3.13 17.36 19.96
N GLU A 315 -3.90 18.07 19.11
CA GLU A 315 -5.17 18.73 19.50
C GLU A 315 -6.15 17.81 20.25
N PHE A 316 -6.17 16.52 19.92
CA PHE A 316 -7.07 15.54 20.52
C PHE A 316 -6.41 14.63 21.57
N ASN A 317 -5.15 14.89 21.93
CA ASN A 317 -4.34 14.13 22.89
C ASN A 317 -3.66 15.05 23.94
N ASP A 318 -4.30 16.16 24.30
CA ASP A 318 -3.81 17.14 25.29
C ASP A 318 -2.49 17.86 24.95
N GLY A 319 -2.05 17.82 23.69
CA GLY A 319 -0.90 18.59 23.17
C GLY A 319 0.38 17.77 22.99
#